data_AF-A0A261CX66-F1
#
_entry.id   AF-A0A261CX66-F1
#
_cell.length_a   1.000
_cell.length_b   1.000
_cell.length_c   1.000
_cell.angle_alpha   90.00
_cell.angle_beta   90.00
_cell.angle_gamma   90.00
#
_symmetry.space_group_name_H-M   'P 1'
#
loop_
_entity.id
_entity.type
_entity.pdbx_description
1 polymer ?
#
loop_
_entity_poly.entity_id
_entity_poly.type
_entity_poly.pdbx_seq_one_letter_code
_entity_poly.pdbx_strand_id
1 'polypeptide(L)'
;MSGSKRRLARDLAATAAATAGTAGAGWGAWTFLNGQARTARTVIPHRTDNAPNGDGIYGPDGVGPLRVRRGEAFDLHVMVFGDSTAAGLGAEIADETPGVQLTRKLADETGKRIRLSTKAIVGATSRSLTGQVDAMLIAGPPPDIAIIFIGANDVTSTSGVRASAKRLGAAVRRLREAGALVVVGTCPDLGVIAAIPQPLRTVIRQYGLRLAAAQAIETRAAGGTPVPLADLLAREFLAAPDRMLSADRYHPSAAGYELAAQILLPAVLSGLGEWGSGPLPEPPAVSAIAEDNKWSARTRAYLNRAARRR
;
A
#
# COMPACT_ATOMS: atom_id res chain seq x y z
N MET A 1 -20.22 58.75 -18.88
CA MET A 1 -20.66 57.40 -18.45
C MET A 1 -20.30 56.23 -19.40
N SER A 2 -19.68 56.45 -20.57
CA SER A 2 -19.41 55.38 -21.57
C SER A 2 -18.15 54.52 -21.30
N GLY A 3 -17.11 55.10 -20.69
CA GLY A 3 -15.81 54.43 -20.48
C GLY A 3 -15.78 53.35 -19.37
N SER A 4 -16.62 53.50 -18.34
CA SER A 4 -16.68 52.56 -17.21
C SER A 4 -17.32 51.21 -17.60
N LYS A 5 -18.41 51.26 -18.40
CA LYS A 5 -19.08 50.04 -18.90
C LYS A 5 -18.19 49.20 -19.84
N ARG A 6 -17.34 49.85 -20.65
CA ARG A 6 -16.40 49.15 -21.55
C ARG A 6 -15.21 48.51 -20.83
N ARG A 7 -14.80 49.04 -19.67
CA ARG A 7 -13.76 48.42 -18.82
C ARG A 7 -14.32 47.20 -18.09
N LEU A 8 -15.50 47.36 -17.46
CA LEU A 8 -16.19 46.27 -16.76
C LEU A 8 -16.49 45.07 -17.68
N ALA A 9 -16.94 45.30 -18.91
CA ALA A 9 -17.19 44.23 -19.88
C ALA A 9 -15.90 43.49 -20.31
N ARG A 10 -14.78 44.21 -20.39
CA ARG A 10 -13.48 43.63 -20.76
C ARG A 10 -12.89 42.80 -19.62
N ASP A 11 -13.03 43.27 -18.39
CA ASP A 11 -12.55 42.58 -17.19
C ASP A 11 -13.37 41.31 -16.91
N LEU A 12 -14.69 41.36 -17.14
CA LEU A 12 -15.57 40.19 -17.07
C LEU A 12 -15.24 39.17 -18.17
N ALA A 13 -15.00 39.62 -19.41
CA ALA A 13 -14.61 38.74 -20.50
C ALA A 13 -13.22 38.09 -20.27
N ALA A 14 -12.25 38.86 -19.77
CA ALA A 14 -10.92 38.34 -19.42
C ALA A 14 -10.98 37.33 -18.27
N THR A 15 -11.80 37.60 -17.25
CA THR A 15 -12.04 36.66 -16.14
C THR A 15 -12.70 35.38 -16.66
N ALA A 16 -13.77 35.48 -17.44
CA ALA A 16 -14.45 34.32 -18.02
C ALA A 16 -13.54 33.47 -18.93
N ALA A 17 -12.68 34.12 -19.74
CA ALA A 17 -11.70 33.44 -20.58
C ALA A 17 -10.61 32.73 -19.74
N ALA A 18 -10.14 33.35 -18.65
CA ALA A 18 -9.18 32.73 -17.73
C ALA A 18 -9.78 31.52 -16.98
N THR A 19 -11.04 31.61 -16.55
CA THR A 19 -11.76 30.48 -15.90
C THR A 19 -12.06 29.36 -16.90
N ALA A 20 -12.45 29.70 -18.13
CA ALA A 20 -12.69 28.72 -19.19
C ALA A 20 -11.40 28.04 -19.66
N GLY A 21 -10.29 28.79 -19.77
CA GLY A 21 -8.97 28.24 -20.13
C GLY A 21 -8.41 27.32 -19.06
N THR A 22 -8.61 27.63 -17.77
CA THR A 22 -8.19 26.76 -16.65
C THR A 22 -9.08 25.53 -16.50
N ALA A 23 -10.40 25.66 -16.66
CA ALA A 23 -11.32 24.53 -16.69
C ALA A 23 -11.07 23.61 -17.90
N GLY A 24 -10.84 24.16 -19.08
CA GLY A 24 -10.53 23.42 -20.30
C GLY A 24 -9.18 22.70 -20.25
N ALA A 25 -8.14 23.35 -19.70
CA ALA A 25 -6.84 22.71 -19.47
C ALA A 25 -6.93 21.57 -18.42
N GLY A 26 -7.73 21.78 -17.36
CA GLY A 26 -8.00 20.74 -16.36
C GLY A 26 -8.75 19.55 -16.94
N TRP A 27 -9.78 19.81 -17.76
CA TRP A 27 -10.55 18.76 -18.45
C TRP A 27 -9.69 17.99 -19.47
N GLY A 28 -8.89 18.69 -20.27
CA GLY A 28 -7.96 18.06 -21.23
C GLY A 28 -6.90 17.19 -20.55
N ALA A 29 -6.32 17.64 -19.44
CA ALA A 29 -5.39 16.84 -18.66
C ALA A 29 -6.08 15.60 -18.06
N TRP A 30 -7.30 15.74 -17.55
CA TRP A 30 -8.08 14.64 -16.99
C TRP A 30 -8.47 13.61 -18.05
N THR A 31 -8.92 14.03 -19.23
CA THR A 31 -9.26 13.11 -20.34
C THR A 31 -8.02 12.38 -20.84
N PHE A 32 -6.88 13.06 -20.97
CA PHE A 32 -5.61 12.45 -21.36
C PHE A 32 -5.13 11.40 -20.34
N LEU A 33 -5.15 11.72 -19.05
CA LEU A 33 -4.78 10.79 -17.98
C LEU A 33 -5.70 9.56 -17.94
N ASN A 34 -7.01 9.74 -18.16
CA ASN A 34 -7.94 8.62 -18.25
C ASN A 34 -7.71 7.76 -19.49
N GLY A 35 -7.33 8.37 -20.62
CA GLY A 35 -6.88 7.64 -21.81
C GLY A 35 -5.66 6.77 -21.53
N GLN A 36 -4.67 7.32 -20.82
CA GLN A 36 -3.49 6.56 -20.36
C GLN A 36 -3.87 5.44 -19.40
N ALA A 37 -4.79 5.67 -18.47
CA ALA A 37 -5.24 4.64 -17.53
C ALA A 37 -5.96 3.48 -18.23
N ARG A 38 -6.77 3.78 -19.26
CA ARG A 38 -7.41 2.75 -20.09
C ARG A 38 -6.38 1.92 -20.85
N THR A 39 -5.39 2.56 -21.47
CA THR A 39 -4.31 1.88 -22.20
C THR A 39 -3.44 1.05 -21.27
N ALA A 40 -3.13 1.56 -20.07
CA ALA A 40 -2.37 0.80 -19.09
C ALA A 40 -3.11 -0.49 -18.66
N ARG A 41 -4.44 -0.45 -18.52
CA ARG A 41 -5.27 -1.64 -18.21
C ARG A 41 -5.30 -2.69 -19.32
N THR A 42 -5.01 -2.32 -20.58
CA THR A 42 -4.90 -3.32 -21.66
C THR A 42 -3.52 -3.96 -21.74
N VAL A 43 -2.49 -3.29 -21.22
CA VAL A 43 -1.10 -3.77 -21.25
C VAL A 43 -0.74 -4.51 -19.96
N ILE A 44 -1.25 -4.06 -18.81
CA ILE A 44 -1.07 -4.72 -17.52
C ILE A 44 -2.08 -5.88 -17.45
N PRO A 45 -1.62 -7.14 -17.40
CA PRO A 45 -2.51 -8.29 -17.34
C PRO A 45 -3.45 -8.20 -16.14
N HIS A 46 -4.75 -8.34 -16.39
CA HIS A 46 -5.72 -8.59 -15.33
C HIS A 46 -5.66 -10.08 -14.95
N ARG A 47 -4.72 -10.40 -14.05
CA ARG A 47 -4.63 -11.70 -13.38
C ARG A 47 -5.92 -11.93 -12.56
N THR A 48 -6.77 -12.84 -13.04
CA THR A 48 -7.97 -13.33 -12.34
C THR A 48 -7.77 -14.72 -11.73
N ASP A 49 -6.57 -15.29 -11.92
CA ASP A 49 -6.10 -16.48 -11.25
C ASP A 49 -6.00 -16.23 -9.74
N ASN A 50 -6.38 -17.26 -8.97
CA ASN A 50 -6.19 -17.21 -7.53
C ASN A 50 -4.70 -17.31 -7.24
N ALA A 51 -4.19 -16.43 -6.38
CA ALA A 51 -2.84 -16.58 -5.86
C ALA A 51 -2.68 -17.96 -5.18
N PRO A 52 -1.51 -18.59 -5.26
CA PRO A 52 -1.26 -19.87 -4.60
C PRO A 52 -1.59 -19.80 -3.10
N ASN A 53 -2.27 -20.83 -2.58
CA ASN A 53 -2.64 -20.87 -1.16
C ASN A 53 -1.53 -21.54 -0.33
N GLY A 54 -0.94 -20.78 0.60
CA GLY A 54 0.07 -21.25 1.55
C GLY A 54 -0.42 -21.41 2.99
N ASP A 55 -1.72 -21.35 3.25
CA ASP A 55 -2.25 -21.47 4.61
C ASP A 55 -1.95 -22.84 5.22
N GLY A 56 -1.46 -22.85 6.46
CA GLY A 56 -0.99 -24.06 7.13
C GLY A 56 -0.17 -23.76 8.37
N ILE A 57 0.40 -24.80 8.97
CA ILE A 57 1.33 -24.69 10.10
C ILE A 57 2.75 -24.90 9.59
N TYR A 58 3.64 -24.01 10.01
CA TYR A 58 5.06 -24.00 9.67
C TYR A 58 5.88 -24.23 10.95
N GLY A 59 6.88 -25.11 10.85
CA GLY A 59 7.84 -25.39 11.92
C GLY A 59 9.18 -24.68 11.70
N PRO A 60 9.99 -24.52 12.77
CA PRO A 60 11.33 -23.91 12.71
C PRO A 60 12.38 -24.80 12.02
N ASP A 61 12.04 -26.06 11.74
CA ASP A 61 12.85 -27.02 10.97
C ASP A 61 12.62 -26.90 9.45
N GLY A 62 11.89 -25.87 9.01
CA GLY A 62 11.49 -25.67 7.62
C GLY A 62 10.31 -26.55 7.17
N VAL A 63 9.75 -27.38 8.06
CA VAL A 63 8.60 -28.25 7.72
C VAL A 63 7.34 -27.40 7.55
N GLY A 64 6.58 -27.69 6.49
CA GLY A 64 5.26 -27.12 6.23
C GLY A 64 5.04 -26.71 4.77
N PRO A 65 3.81 -26.31 4.40
CA PRO A 65 2.65 -26.18 5.29
C PRO A 65 2.07 -27.53 5.72
N LEU A 66 1.95 -27.74 7.04
CA LEU A 66 1.15 -28.82 7.60
C LEU A 66 -0.31 -28.40 7.61
N ARG A 67 -1.21 -29.30 7.22
CA ARG A 67 -2.64 -29.02 7.17
C ARG A 67 -3.18 -28.80 8.59
N VAL A 68 -3.83 -27.66 8.82
CA VAL A 68 -4.50 -27.38 10.10
C VAL A 68 -5.62 -28.40 10.33
N ARG A 69 -5.51 -29.19 11.40
CA ARG A 69 -6.57 -30.08 11.92
C ARG A 69 -7.00 -29.60 13.29
N ARG A 70 -8.22 -29.98 13.72
CA ARG A 70 -8.70 -29.67 15.07
C ARG A 70 -7.74 -30.29 16.10
N GLY A 71 -7.25 -29.46 17.02
CA GLY A 71 -6.34 -29.89 18.09
C GLY A 71 -4.86 -29.93 17.69
N GLU A 72 -4.49 -29.53 16.47
CA GLU A 72 -3.06 -29.31 16.15
C GLU A 72 -2.51 -28.13 16.96
N ALA A 73 -1.39 -28.37 17.62
CA ALA A 73 -0.68 -27.36 18.38
C ALA A 73 0.09 -26.41 17.46
N PHE A 74 -0.04 -25.12 17.73
CA PHE A 74 0.79 -24.04 17.21
C PHE A 74 0.97 -23.02 18.34
N ASP A 75 2.07 -22.28 18.29
CA ASP A 75 2.42 -21.30 19.33
C ASP A 75 1.91 -19.90 18.98
N LEU A 76 1.89 -19.56 17.68
CA LEU A 76 1.44 -18.27 17.16
C LEU A 76 0.54 -18.43 15.94
N HIS A 77 -0.49 -17.59 15.84
CA HIS A 77 -1.33 -17.44 14.67
C HIS A 77 -1.06 -16.11 13.96
N VAL A 78 -0.50 -16.20 12.76
CA VAL A 78 -0.30 -15.08 11.84
C VAL A 78 -1.45 -15.04 10.84
N MET A 79 -2.07 -13.86 10.70
CA MET A 79 -3.14 -13.60 9.76
C MET A 79 -2.75 -12.50 8.77
N VAL A 80 -2.85 -12.76 7.47
CA VAL A 80 -2.57 -11.78 6.41
C VAL A 80 -3.88 -11.27 5.81
N PHE A 81 -4.03 -9.95 5.72
CA PHE A 81 -5.20 -9.27 5.16
C PHE A 81 -4.81 -8.34 4.02
N GLY A 82 -5.75 -8.11 3.09
CA GLY A 82 -5.63 -7.02 2.13
C GLY A 82 -6.01 -7.36 0.70
N ASP A 83 -5.19 -6.87 -0.24
CA ASP A 83 -5.42 -6.97 -1.69
C ASP A 83 -4.61 -8.07 -2.38
N SER A 84 -4.38 -7.96 -3.69
CA SER A 84 -3.60 -8.93 -4.46
C SER A 84 -2.16 -9.05 -3.96
N THR A 85 -1.59 -7.99 -3.40
CA THR A 85 -0.26 -8.02 -2.79
C THR A 85 -0.28 -8.94 -1.58
N ALA A 86 -1.28 -8.79 -0.70
CA ALA A 86 -1.46 -9.63 0.48
C ALA A 86 -1.71 -11.11 0.10
N ALA A 87 -2.43 -11.34 -0.99
CA ALA A 87 -2.70 -12.68 -1.51
C ALA A 87 -1.45 -13.37 -2.07
N GLY A 88 -0.43 -12.62 -2.48
CA GLY A 88 0.74 -13.15 -3.17
C GLY A 88 0.57 -13.28 -4.68
N LEU A 89 -0.30 -12.48 -5.31
CA LEU A 89 -0.47 -12.52 -6.75
C LEU A 89 0.84 -12.13 -7.46
N GLY A 90 1.36 -12.98 -8.34
CA GLY A 90 2.68 -12.81 -8.95
C GLY A 90 3.71 -13.83 -8.44
N ALA A 91 3.41 -14.54 -7.35
CA ALA A 91 4.07 -15.78 -6.99
C ALA A 91 3.60 -16.94 -7.90
N GLU A 92 4.51 -17.85 -8.24
CA GLU A 92 4.19 -19.04 -9.02
C GLU A 92 3.74 -20.20 -8.12
N ILE A 93 4.34 -20.30 -6.93
CA ILE A 93 4.03 -21.32 -5.92
C ILE A 93 3.72 -20.71 -4.55
N ALA A 94 3.08 -21.49 -3.67
CA ALA A 94 2.66 -21.03 -2.34
C ALA A 94 3.82 -20.53 -1.46
N ASP A 95 4.99 -21.16 -1.54
CA ASP A 95 6.18 -20.82 -0.76
C ASP A 95 6.73 -19.41 -1.07
N GLU A 96 6.34 -18.84 -2.21
CA GLU A 96 6.79 -17.52 -2.66
C GLU A 96 5.85 -16.39 -2.23
N THR A 97 4.69 -16.72 -1.66
CA THR A 97 3.74 -15.71 -1.20
C THR A 97 4.29 -14.95 0.01
N PRO A 98 3.94 -13.66 0.19
CA PRO A 98 4.50 -12.84 1.27
C PRO A 98 4.13 -13.37 2.65
N GLY A 99 2.95 -13.96 2.79
CA GLY A 99 2.53 -14.61 4.04
C GLY A 99 3.46 -15.77 4.41
N VAL A 100 3.75 -16.67 3.46
CA VAL A 100 4.63 -17.81 3.71
C VAL A 100 6.08 -17.37 3.95
N GLN A 101 6.60 -16.46 3.13
CA GLN A 101 7.95 -15.91 3.28
C GLN A 101 8.16 -15.28 4.66
N LEU A 102 7.18 -14.51 5.15
CA LEU A 102 7.24 -13.93 6.49
C LEU A 102 7.11 -14.99 7.58
N THR A 103 6.17 -15.92 7.44
CA THR A 103 5.91 -16.96 8.44
C THR A 103 7.09 -17.91 8.61
N ARG A 104 7.75 -18.34 7.52
CA ARG A 104 8.95 -19.19 7.61
C ARG A 104 10.07 -18.48 8.35
N LYS A 105 10.40 -17.24 7.95
CA LYS A 105 11.43 -16.44 8.63
C LYS A 105 11.09 -16.20 10.10
N LEU A 106 9.81 -15.96 10.43
CA LEU A 106 9.39 -15.81 11.82
C LEU A 106 9.52 -17.11 12.62
N ALA A 107 9.23 -18.27 12.02
CA ALA A 107 9.39 -19.57 12.67
C ALA A 107 10.86 -19.86 12.93
N ASP A 108 11.72 -19.60 11.94
CA ASP A 108 13.18 -19.76 12.04
C ASP A 108 13.78 -18.89 13.16
N GLU A 109 13.40 -17.61 13.23
CA GLU A 109 13.92 -16.66 14.23
C GLU A 109 13.41 -16.92 15.65
N THR A 110 12.16 -17.38 15.80
CA THR A 110 11.54 -17.55 17.13
C THR A 110 11.60 -18.99 17.66
N GLY A 111 11.93 -19.96 16.82
CA GLY A 111 11.85 -21.39 17.15
C GLY A 111 10.42 -21.90 17.36
N LYS A 112 9.39 -21.13 16.99
CA LYS A 112 7.97 -21.43 17.26
C LYS A 112 7.30 -22.10 16.07
N ARG A 113 6.25 -22.88 16.35
CA ARG A 113 5.31 -23.38 15.34
C ARG A 113 4.28 -22.32 15.03
N ILE A 114 4.20 -21.92 13.77
CA ILE A 114 3.37 -20.77 13.36
C ILE A 114 2.28 -21.22 12.42
N ARG A 115 1.04 -20.95 12.80
CA ARG A 115 -0.11 -21.07 11.90
C ARG A 115 -0.22 -19.81 11.05
N LEU A 116 -0.20 -19.97 9.73
CA LEU A 116 -0.53 -18.93 8.77
C LEU A 116 -1.99 -19.06 8.32
N SER A 117 -2.69 -17.95 8.20
CA SER A 117 -3.97 -17.86 7.51
C SER A 117 -4.07 -16.58 6.70
N THR A 118 -4.71 -16.65 5.53
CA THR A 118 -4.75 -15.53 4.58
C THR A 118 -6.19 -15.19 4.24
N LYS A 119 -6.60 -13.96 4.51
CA LYS A 119 -7.86 -13.38 4.03
C LYS A 119 -7.57 -12.14 3.21
N ALA A 120 -7.08 -12.36 2.00
CA ALA A 120 -6.83 -11.34 1.02
C ALA A 120 -7.80 -11.50 -0.15
N ILE A 121 -8.25 -10.38 -0.74
CA ILE A 121 -9.17 -10.39 -1.88
C ILE A 121 -8.51 -9.61 -3.01
N VAL A 122 -8.25 -10.28 -4.13
CA VAL A 122 -7.68 -9.64 -5.33
C VAL A 122 -8.60 -8.49 -5.76
N GLY A 123 -8.00 -7.32 -6.01
CA GLY A 123 -8.74 -6.10 -6.35
C GLY A 123 -9.40 -5.37 -5.18
N ALA A 124 -9.24 -5.85 -3.94
CA ALA A 124 -9.76 -5.16 -2.76
C ALA A 124 -9.17 -3.76 -2.61
N THR A 125 -10.02 -2.85 -2.13
CA THR A 125 -9.63 -1.52 -1.64
C THR A 125 -9.81 -1.49 -0.13
N SER A 126 -9.39 -0.41 0.53
CA SER A 126 -9.66 -0.15 1.94
C SER A 126 -11.13 -0.29 2.35
N ARG A 127 -12.09 -0.18 1.41
CA ARG A 127 -13.53 -0.37 1.68
C ARG A 127 -13.90 -1.77 2.13
N SER A 128 -13.25 -2.79 1.60
CA SER A 128 -13.56 -4.19 1.90
C SER A 128 -12.79 -4.75 3.09
N LEU A 129 -11.79 -4.02 3.60
CA LEU A 129 -10.89 -4.51 4.64
C LEU A 129 -11.64 -4.85 5.94
N THR A 130 -12.61 -4.01 6.34
CA THR A 130 -13.45 -4.27 7.52
C THR A 130 -14.18 -5.62 7.41
N GLY A 131 -14.75 -5.92 6.24
CA GLY A 131 -15.41 -7.20 6.02
C GLY A 131 -14.47 -8.41 6.05
N GLN A 132 -13.20 -8.24 5.65
CA GLN A 132 -12.18 -9.29 5.80
C GLN A 132 -11.88 -9.57 7.28
N VAL A 133 -11.68 -8.52 8.07
CA VAL A 133 -11.41 -8.61 9.51
C VAL A 133 -12.60 -9.21 10.25
N ASP A 134 -13.81 -8.74 9.98
CA ASP A 134 -15.04 -9.25 10.62
C ASP A 134 -15.27 -10.73 10.32
N ALA A 135 -15.13 -11.13 9.05
CA ALA A 135 -15.28 -12.53 8.67
C ALA A 135 -14.28 -13.44 9.40
N MET A 136 -13.05 -12.97 9.63
CA MET A 136 -12.04 -13.71 10.38
C MET A 136 -12.41 -13.82 11.87
N LEU A 137 -12.77 -12.71 12.52
CA LEU A 137 -13.13 -12.68 13.94
C LEU A 137 -14.40 -13.50 14.25
N ILE A 138 -15.28 -13.67 13.26
CA ILE A 138 -16.45 -14.57 13.36
C ILE A 138 -16.03 -16.05 13.22
N ALA A 139 -15.04 -16.34 12.38
CA ALA A 139 -14.64 -17.71 12.06
C ALA A 139 -13.82 -18.40 13.18
N GLY A 140 -13.21 -17.63 14.08
CA GLY A 140 -12.37 -18.20 15.14
C GLY A 140 -11.79 -17.15 16.09
N PRO A 141 -10.89 -17.59 17.00
CA PRO A 141 -10.19 -16.67 17.89
C PRO A 141 -9.37 -15.65 17.10
N PRO A 142 -9.12 -14.47 17.68
CA PRO A 142 -8.27 -13.46 17.06
C PRO A 142 -6.85 -14.00 16.86
N PRO A 143 -6.13 -13.54 15.81
CA PRO A 143 -4.75 -13.92 15.60
C PRO A 143 -3.85 -13.21 16.60
N ASP A 144 -2.70 -13.81 16.89
CA ASP A 144 -1.65 -13.15 17.67
C ASP A 144 -1.03 -12.00 16.85
N ILE A 145 -0.94 -12.17 15.53
CA ILE A 145 -0.31 -11.21 14.61
C ILE A 145 -1.18 -11.02 13.37
N ALA A 146 -1.46 -9.77 13.03
CA ALA A 146 -2.14 -9.38 11.80
C ALA A 146 -1.21 -8.54 10.91
N ILE A 147 -1.01 -8.98 9.68
CA ILE A 147 -0.26 -8.28 8.65
C ILE A 147 -1.24 -7.73 7.62
N ILE A 148 -1.14 -6.46 7.28
CA ILE A 148 -2.04 -5.82 6.31
C ILE A 148 -1.23 -5.25 5.15
N PHE A 149 -1.58 -5.66 3.92
CA PHE A 149 -1.13 -4.99 2.68
C PHE A 149 -2.35 -4.50 1.90
N ILE A 150 -2.59 -3.19 1.93
CA ILE A 150 -3.73 -2.59 1.23
C ILE A 150 -3.36 -1.21 0.72
N GLY A 151 -3.83 -0.86 -0.47
CA GLY A 151 -3.83 0.51 -0.93
C GLY A 151 -3.45 0.70 -2.39
N ALA A 152 -2.82 -0.28 -3.03
CA ALA A 152 -2.51 -0.20 -4.46
C ALA A 152 -3.80 0.04 -5.27
N ASN A 153 -4.87 -0.68 -4.95
CA ASN A 153 -6.16 -0.49 -5.60
C ASN A 153 -6.87 0.81 -5.20
N ASP A 154 -6.63 1.34 -4.00
CA ASP A 154 -7.15 2.66 -3.62
C ASP A 154 -6.56 3.77 -4.53
N VAL A 155 -5.30 3.62 -4.94
CA VAL A 155 -4.67 4.53 -5.90
C VAL A 155 -5.30 4.38 -7.29
N THR A 156 -5.41 3.15 -7.80
CA THR A 156 -5.91 2.90 -9.16
C THR A 156 -7.41 3.13 -9.32
N SER A 157 -8.18 2.99 -8.24
CA SER A 157 -9.61 3.30 -8.18
C SER A 157 -9.89 4.77 -7.81
N THR A 158 -8.86 5.58 -7.58
CA THR A 158 -8.96 7.00 -7.13
C THR A 158 -9.76 7.20 -5.83
N SER A 159 -9.68 6.23 -4.91
CA SER A 159 -10.34 6.30 -3.60
C SER A 159 -9.68 7.34 -2.70
N GLY A 160 -10.45 8.32 -2.22
CA GLY A 160 -9.92 9.46 -1.47
C GLY A 160 -8.98 9.08 -0.32
N VAL A 161 -7.72 9.53 -0.40
CA VAL A 161 -6.61 9.26 0.55
C VAL A 161 -7.03 9.21 2.01
N ARG A 162 -7.67 10.28 2.52
CA ARG A 162 -8.07 10.36 3.95
C ARG A 162 -9.11 9.30 4.30
N ALA A 163 -10.08 9.07 3.41
CA ALA A 163 -11.11 8.06 3.66
C ALA A 163 -10.50 6.65 3.66
N SER A 164 -9.58 6.38 2.73
CA SER A 164 -8.89 5.09 2.67
C SER A 164 -8.02 4.83 3.89
N ALA A 165 -7.22 5.82 4.32
CA ALA A 165 -6.40 5.71 5.52
C ALA A 165 -7.25 5.53 6.79
N LYS A 166 -8.37 6.25 6.93
CA LYS A 166 -9.30 6.08 8.06
C LYS A 166 -9.92 4.68 8.13
N ARG A 167 -10.27 4.09 6.99
CA ARG A 167 -10.79 2.71 6.93
C ARG A 167 -9.74 1.70 7.36
N LEU A 168 -8.50 1.88 6.93
CA LEU A 168 -7.38 1.09 7.44
C LEU A 168 -7.22 1.28 8.96
N GLY A 169 -7.18 2.51 9.47
CA GLY A 169 -7.06 2.78 10.90
C GLY A 169 -8.19 2.14 11.73
N ALA A 170 -9.42 2.09 11.19
CA ALA A 170 -10.53 1.39 11.83
C ALA A 170 -10.31 -0.13 11.89
N ALA A 171 -9.79 -0.75 10.82
CA ALA A 171 -9.44 -2.17 10.82
C ALA A 171 -8.29 -2.49 11.79
N VAL A 172 -7.25 -1.64 11.81
CA VAL A 172 -6.12 -1.77 12.76
C VAL A 172 -6.61 -1.69 14.20
N ARG A 173 -7.41 -0.68 14.54
CA ARG A 173 -7.95 -0.49 15.89
C ARG A 173 -8.76 -1.71 16.32
N ARG A 174 -9.63 -2.23 15.45
CA ARG A 174 -10.45 -3.41 15.74
C ARG A 174 -9.61 -4.66 16.02
N LEU A 175 -8.53 -4.87 15.27
CA LEU A 175 -7.60 -5.98 15.51
C LEU A 175 -6.82 -5.79 16.82
N ARG A 176 -6.37 -4.57 17.11
CA ARG A 176 -5.70 -4.24 18.39
C ARG A 176 -6.63 -4.43 19.59
N GLU A 177 -7.89 -4.01 19.49
CA GLU A 177 -8.93 -4.23 20.50
C GLU A 177 -9.21 -5.72 20.73
N ALA A 178 -9.02 -6.55 19.69
CA ALA A 178 -9.10 -8.00 19.79
C ALA A 178 -7.80 -8.66 20.30
N GLY A 179 -6.77 -7.89 20.64
CA GLY A 179 -5.51 -8.36 21.23
C GLY A 179 -4.39 -8.67 20.23
N ALA A 180 -4.62 -8.56 18.91
CA ALA A 180 -3.61 -8.88 17.91
C ALA A 180 -2.49 -7.84 17.86
N LEU A 181 -1.23 -8.23 17.69
CA LEU A 181 -0.17 -7.37 17.16
C LEU A 181 -0.52 -7.00 15.71
N VAL A 182 -0.45 -5.73 15.32
CA VAL A 182 -0.79 -5.31 13.95
C VAL A 182 0.37 -4.62 13.28
N VAL A 183 0.82 -5.17 12.14
CA VAL A 183 1.84 -4.57 11.28
C VAL A 183 1.22 -4.26 9.92
N VAL A 184 1.44 -3.05 9.42
CA VAL A 184 0.89 -2.61 8.13
C VAL A 184 2.02 -2.30 7.17
N GLY A 185 2.11 -3.05 6.08
CA GLY A 185 2.87 -2.63 4.91
C GLY A 185 2.10 -1.51 4.21
N THR A 186 2.57 -0.26 4.34
CA THR A 186 1.86 0.88 3.75
C THR A 186 1.95 0.84 2.22
N CYS A 187 1.09 1.60 1.54
CA CYS A 187 0.97 1.60 0.09
C CYS A 187 2.35 1.69 -0.60
N PRO A 188 2.71 0.75 -1.49
CA PRO A 188 3.99 0.78 -2.17
C PRO A 188 4.05 1.91 -3.19
N ASP A 189 5.27 2.20 -3.65
CA ASP A 189 5.53 3.20 -4.68
C ASP A 189 5.17 2.66 -6.08
N LEU A 190 3.93 2.90 -6.51
CA LEU A 190 3.47 2.52 -7.85
C LEU A 190 4.20 3.27 -8.98
N GLY A 191 5.07 4.24 -8.67
CA GLY A 191 5.94 4.90 -9.64
C GLY A 191 7.03 3.99 -10.22
N VAL A 192 7.30 2.85 -9.59
CA VAL A 192 8.28 1.86 -10.10
C VAL A 192 7.73 1.03 -11.28
N ILE A 193 6.41 1.08 -11.53
CA ILE A 193 5.76 0.31 -12.60
C ILE A 193 5.98 1.01 -13.94
N ALA A 194 6.98 0.55 -14.69
CA ALA A 194 7.38 1.15 -15.97
C ALA A 194 6.27 1.08 -17.04
N ALA A 195 5.39 0.09 -16.97
CA ALA A 195 4.24 -0.09 -17.87
C ALA A 195 3.22 1.05 -17.78
N ILE A 196 3.21 1.82 -16.69
CA ILE A 196 2.38 3.01 -16.57
C ILE A 196 3.08 4.17 -17.31
N PRO A 197 2.46 4.77 -18.34
CA PRO A 197 3.08 5.84 -19.11
C PRO A 197 3.12 7.16 -18.34
N GLN A 198 4.02 8.06 -18.75
CA GLN A 198 4.03 9.44 -18.26
C GLN A 198 3.00 10.29 -19.01
N PRO A 199 2.30 11.25 -18.36
CA PRO A 199 2.50 11.72 -16.99
C PRO A 199 1.72 10.94 -15.91
N LEU A 200 0.87 9.97 -16.29
CA LEU A 200 0.05 9.21 -15.33
C LEU A 200 0.87 8.56 -14.23
N ARG A 201 2.03 7.98 -14.55
CA ARG A 201 2.93 7.35 -13.56
C ARG A 201 3.34 8.33 -12.46
N THR A 202 3.65 9.57 -12.81
CA THR A 202 3.97 10.62 -11.82
C THR A 202 2.78 10.93 -10.94
N VAL A 203 1.56 11.02 -11.50
CA VAL A 203 0.34 11.29 -10.73
C VAL A 203 0.04 10.15 -9.75
N ILE A 204 0.11 8.91 -10.22
CA ILE A 204 -0.12 7.70 -9.42
C ILE A 204 0.92 7.57 -8.30
N ARG A 205 2.20 7.78 -8.58
CA ARG A 205 3.27 7.85 -7.57
C ARG A 205 2.93 8.83 -6.46
N GLN A 206 2.61 10.07 -6.83
CA GLN A 206 2.32 11.14 -5.88
C GLN A 206 1.08 10.83 -5.02
N TYR A 207 0.07 10.20 -5.62
CA TYR A 207 -1.11 9.75 -4.90
C TYR A 207 -0.79 8.63 -3.92
N GLY A 208 -0.04 7.61 -4.36
CA GLY A 208 0.39 6.47 -3.53
C GLY A 208 1.22 6.91 -2.34
N LEU A 209 2.20 7.80 -2.52
CA LEU A 209 3.01 8.32 -1.41
C LEU A 209 2.19 9.10 -0.38
N ARG A 210 1.19 9.88 -0.83
CA ARG A 210 0.26 10.57 0.08
C ARG A 210 -0.61 9.59 0.85
N LEU A 211 -1.05 8.51 0.19
CA LEU A 211 -1.79 7.45 0.83
C LEU A 211 -0.93 6.73 1.87
N ALA A 212 0.30 6.33 1.53
CA ALA A 212 1.24 5.68 2.44
C ALA A 212 1.49 6.50 3.71
N ALA A 213 1.73 7.82 3.55
CA ALA A 213 1.91 8.72 4.68
C ALA A 213 0.65 8.82 5.57
N ALA A 214 -0.53 8.91 4.97
CA ALA A 214 -1.79 8.93 5.73
C ALA A 214 -2.07 7.60 6.44
N GLN A 215 -1.77 6.48 5.79
CA GLN A 215 -1.88 5.14 6.38
C GLN A 215 -0.95 4.99 7.58
N ALA A 216 0.30 5.51 7.51
CA ALA A 216 1.22 5.46 8.62
C ALA A 216 0.69 6.23 9.85
N ILE A 217 0.08 7.40 9.63
CA ILE A 217 -0.53 8.20 10.71
C ILE A 217 -1.69 7.43 11.36
N GLU A 218 -2.65 6.97 10.56
CA GLU A 218 -3.85 6.28 11.06
C GLU A 218 -3.50 4.93 11.71
N THR A 219 -2.48 4.23 11.21
CA THR A 219 -2.00 2.96 11.79
C THR A 219 -1.39 3.19 13.17
N ARG A 220 -0.50 4.17 13.32
CA ARG A 220 0.10 4.50 14.64
C ARG A 220 -0.96 4.98 15.61
N ALA A 221 -1.87 5.85 15.18
CA ALA A 221 -2.97 6.35 16.01
C ALA A 221 -3.91 5.23 16.49
N ALA A 222 -4.03 4.15 15.71
CA ALA A 222 -4.79 2.96 16.07
C ALA A 222 -3.99 1.92 16.88
N GLY A 223 -2.73 2.19 17.20
CA GLY A 223 -1.87 1.31 18.01
C GLY A 223 -1.18 0.19 17.23
N GLY A 224 -1.13 0.27 15.90
CA GLY A 224 -0.36 -0.65 15.05
C GLY A 224 0.98 -0.06 14.60
N THR A 225 1.81 -0.89 13.97
CA THR A 225 3.13 -0.50 13.47
C THR A 225 3.12 -0.39 11.94
N PRO A 226 3.23 0.82 11.36
CA PRO A 226 3.36 0.96 9.92
C PRO A 226 4.81 0.73 9.46
N VAL A 227 4.97 0.03 8.35
CA VAL A 227 6.24 -0.19 7.66
C VAL A 227 6.17 0.49 6.29
N PRO A 228 7.05 1.48 6.01
CA PRO A 228 6.97 2.32 4.82
C PRO A 228 7.53 1.62 3.57
N LEU A 229 6.76 0.69 3.00
CA LEU A 229 7.19 -0.11 1.85
C LEU A 229 7.60 0.74 0.64
N ALA A 230 6.92 1.86 0.39
CA ALA A 230 7.31 2.77 -0.69
C ALA A 230 8.76 3.27 -0.57
N ASP A 231 9.23 3.56 0.64
CA ASP A 231 10.58 4.06 0.86
C ASP A 231 11.62 2.95 0.86
N LEU A 232 11.24 1.77 1.38
CA LEU A 232 12.16 0.66 1.62
C LEU A 232 12.28 -0.32 0.45
N LEU A 233 11.34 -0.29 -0.52
CA LEU A 233 11.36 -1.18 -1.69
C LEU A 233 11.64 -0.44 -3.01
N ALA A 234 11.40 0.86 -3.10
CA ALA A 234 11.40 1.54 -4.40
C ALA A 234 12.76 1.49 -5.11
N ARG A 235 13.87 1.56 -4.36
CA ARG A 235 15.22 1.54 -4.95
C ARG A 235 15.50 0.21 -5.64
N GLU A 236 15.20 -0.89 -4.96
CA GLU A 236 15.44 -2.25 -5.42
C GLU A 236 14.57 -2.58 -6.64
N PHE A 237 13.29 -2.18 -6.61
CA PHE A 237 12.37 -2.36 -7.74
C PHE A 237 12.77 -1.54 -8.97
N LEU A 238 13.33 -0.34 -8.78
CA LEU A 238 13.86 0.47 -9.89
C LEU A 238 15.18 -0.07 -10.44
N ALA A 239 16.04 -0.63 -9.58
CA ALA A 239 17.35 -1.13 -9.96
C ALA A 239 17.26 -2.47 -10.71
N ALA A 240 16.34 -3.36 -10.31
CA ALA A 240 16.21 -4.70 -10.89
C ALA A 240 14.73 -5.09 -11.15
N PRO A 241 14.01 -4.34 -12.01
CA PRO A 241 12.58 -4.56 -12.24
C PRO A 241 12.26 -5.97 -12.75
N ASP A 242 13.10 -6.53 -13.62
CA ASP A 242 12.89 -7.88 -14.19
C ASP A 242 13.05 -9.00 -13.14
N ARG A 243 13.70 -8.71 -12.01
CA ARG A 243 13.82 -9.63 -10.88
C ARG A 243 12.75 -9.37 -9.82
N MET A 244 12.42 -8.10 -9.56
CA MET A 244 11.53 -7.69 -8.46
C MET A 244 10.05 -7.73 -8.81
N LEU A 245 9.70 -7.59 -10.09
CA LEU A 245 8.33 -7.70 -10.59
C LEU A 245 8.10 -9.08 -11.21
N SER A 246 6.88 -9.57 -11.08
CA SER A 246 6.46 -10.82 -11.73
C SER A 246 6.38 -10.67 -13.25
N ALA A 247 6.07 -11.76 -13.95
CA ALA A 247 5.87 -11.76 -15.40
C ALA A 247 4.82 -10.74 -15.90
N ASP A 248 3.87 -10.32 -15.04
CA ASP A 248 2.89 -9.29 -15.39
C ASP A 248 3.43 -7.84 -15.33
N ARG A 249 4.68 -7.68 -14.89
CA ARG A 249 5.38 -6.40 -14.70
C ARG A 249 4.63 -5.39 -13.85
N TYR A 250 3.79 -5.88 -12.94
CA TYR A 250 2.97 -5.08 -12.04
C TYR A 250 3.07 -5.54 -10.59
N HIS A 251 2.82 -6.83 -10.32
CA HIS A 251 2.91 -7.37 -8.97
C HIS A 251 4.36 -7.75 -8.61
N PRO A 252 4.70 -7.81 -7.31
CA PRO A 252 5.98 -8.37 -6.87
C PRO A 252 6.17 -9.81 -7.37
N SER A 253 7.41 -10.15 -7.69
CA SER A 253 7.84 -11.55 -7.87
C SER A 253 8.07 -12.23 -6.52
N ALA A 254 8.44 -13.51 -6.54
CA ALA A 254 8.97 -14.22 -5.36
C ALA A 254 10.07 -13.44 -4.63
N ALA A 255 11.04 -12.88 -5.36
CA ALA A 255 12.13 -12.10 -4.77
C ALA A 255 11.64 -10.77 -4.19
N GLY A 256 10.66 -10.12 -4.83
CA GLY A 256 10.03 -8.91 -4.30
C GLY A 256 9.25 -9.17 -3.01
N TYR A 257 8.54 -10.30 -2.94
CA TYR A 257 7.81 -10.73 -1.74
C TYR A 257 8.74 -11.15 -0.60
N GLU A 258 9.83 -11.86 -0.92
CA GLU A 258 10.84 -12.20 0.08
C GLU A 258 11.44 -10.93 0.71
N LEU A 259 11.81 -9.94 -0.11
CA LEU A 259 12.33 -8.67 0.39
C LEU A 259 11.29 -7.93 1.26
N ALA A 260 10.03 -7.90 0.84
CA ALA A 260 8.97 -7.30 1.64
C ALA A 260 8.80 -8.00 3.01
N ALA A 261 8.88 -9.33 3.03
CA ALA A 261 8.84 -10.11 4.27
C ALA A 261 10.04 -9.80 5.19
N GLN A 262 11.26 -9.73 4.64
CA GLN A 262 12.47 -9.36 5.40
C GLN A 262 12.33 -7.96 6.03
N ILE A 263 11.72 -7.01 5.33
CA ILE A 263 11.52 -5.65 5.81
C ILE A 263 10.46 -5.57 6.92
N LEU A 264 9.44 -6.42 6.89
CA LEU A 264 8.39 -6.46 7.90
C LEU A 264 8.81 -7.20 9.18
N LEU A 265 9.67 -8.21 9.04
CA LEU A 265 10.04 -9.13 10.12
C LEU A 265 10.54 -8.42 11.39
N PRO A 266 11.41 -7.39 11.35
CA PRO A 266 11.83 -6.67 12.56
C PRO A 266 10.66 -6.06 13.33
N ALA A 267 9.69 -5.47 12.65
CA ALA A 267 8.51 -4.89 13.28
C ALA A 267 7.63 -5.96 13.96
N VAL A 268 7.57 -7.16 13.39
CA VAL A 268 6.86 -8.30 13.97
C VAL A 268 7.59 -8.82 15.21
N LEU A 269 8.89 -9.11 15.10
CA LEU A 269 9.72 -9.61 16.20
C LEU A 269 9.73 -8.63 17.39
N SER A 270 9.89 -7.33 17.13
CA SER A 270 9.85 -6.33 18.20
C SER A 270 8.48 -6.25 18.87
N GLY A 271 7.40 -6.36 18.09
CA GLY A 271 6.04 -6.39 18.64
C GLY A 271 5.75 -7.62 19.50
N LEU A 272 6.44 -8.74 19.25
CA LEU A 272 6.39 -9.95 20.07
C LEU A 272 7.33 -9.91 21.29
N GLY A 273 8.23 -8.93 21.37
CA GLY A 273 9.31 -8.92 22.37
C GLY A 273 10.42 -9.94 22.10
N GLU A 274 10.49 -10.48 20.89
CA GLU A 274 11.49 -11.47 20.44
C GLU A 274 12.66 -10.81 19.68
N TRP A 275 12.61 -9.48 19.49
CA TRP A 275 13.73 -8.73 18.93
C TRP A 275 14.84 -8.57 19.99
N GLY A 276 16.09 -8.82 19.59
CA GLY A 276 17.25 -8.68 20.47
C GLY A 276 17.41 -7.27 21.08
N SER A 277 18.40 -7.11 21.96
CA SER A 277 18.62 -5.86 22.72
C SER A 277 19.09 -4.65 21.89
N GLY A 278 19.28 -4.79 20.58
CA GLY A 278 19.65 -3.70 19.67
C GLY A 278 18.44 -2.88 19.20
N PRO A 279 18.61 -1.58 18.88
CA PRO A 279 17.52 -0.79 18.32
C PRO A 279 17.05 -1.41 17.00
N LEU A 280 15.75 -1.31 16.70
CA LEU A 280 15.25 -1.62 15.37
C LEU A 280 15.97 -0.73 14.34
N PRO A 281 16.22 -1.21 13.11
CA PRO A 281 16.63 -0.32 12.03
C PRO A 281 15.59 0.78 11.90
N GLU A 282 15.95 2.04 12.15
CA GLU A 282 14.98 3.14 12.02
C GLU A 282 14.58 3.26 10.54
N PRO A 283 13.33 2.94 10.19
CA PRO A 283 12.85 3.30 8.87
C PRO A 283 12.77 4.84 8.80
N PRO A 284 12.99 5.46 7.64
CA PRO A 284 12.92 6.91 7.53
C PRO A 284 11.57 7.41 8.06
N ALA A 285 11.61 8.30 9.07
CA ALA A 285 10.42 8.83 9.74
C ALA A 285 9.45 9.53 8.77
N VAL A 286 10.01 10.06 7.67
CA VAL A 286 9.31 10.64 6.54
C VAL A 286 10.04 10.22 5.26
N SER A 287 9.32 9.76 4.25
CA SER A 287 9.84 9.57 2.90
C SER A 287 10.61 10.81 2.44
N ALA A 288 11.89 10.68 2.08
CA ALA A 288 12.65 11.77 1.47
C ALA A 288 11.92 12.33 0.23
N ILE A 289 11.19 11.46 -0.47
CA ILE A 289 10.37 11.82 -1.64
C ILE A 289 9.11 12.62 -1.20
N ALA A 290 8.51 12.32 -0.05
CA ALA A 290 7.41 13.13 0.48
C ALA A 290 7.89 14.50 1.02
N GLU A 291 9.12 14.58 1.55
CA GLU A 291 9.73 15.85 1.96
C GLU A 291 10.04 16.77 0.78
N ASP A 292 10.61 16.23 -0.30
CA ASP A 292 10.83 16.94 -1.57
C ASP A 292 9.53 17.54 -2.13
N ASN A 293 8.41 16.84 -1.93
CA ASN A 293 7.09 17.30 -2.35
C ASN A 293 6.51 18.43 -1.48
N LYS A 294 6.88 18.53 -0.19
CA LYS A 294 6.48 19.68 0.65
C LYS A 294 7.20 20.95 0.20
N TRP A 295 8.47 20.84 -0.19
CA TRP A 295 9.24 21.97 -0.69
C TRP A 295 8.68 22.46 -2.03
N SER A 296 8.42 21.56 -2.98
CA SER A 296 7.80 21.95 -4.27
C SER A 296 6.39 22.54 -4.12
N ALA A 297 5.58 22.04 -3.19
CA ALA A 297 4.26 22.61 -2.88
C ALA A 297 4.35 24.01 -2.25
N ARG A 298 5.32 24.25 -1.35
CA ARG A 298 5.60 25.56 -0.76
C ARG A 298 6.07 26.57 -1.80
N THR A 299 6.96 26.16 -2.71
CA THR A 299 7.44 27.00 -3.82
C THR A 299 6.31 27.36 -4.78
N ARG A 300 5.43 26.40 -5.11
CA ARG A 300 4.23 26.67 -5.93
C ARG A 300 3.23 27.60 -5.22
N ALA A 301 3.03 27.44 -3.91
CA ALA A 301 2.17 28.33 -3.12
C ALA A 301 2.74 29.76 -3.01
N TYR A 302 4.06 29.91 -2.90
CA TYR A 302 4.75 31.19 -2.90
C TYR A 302 4.63 31.90 -4.26
N LEU A 303 4.91 31.19 -5.37
CA LEU A 303 4.78 31.72 -6.73
C LEU A 303 3.33 32.13 -7.05
N ASN A 304 2.35 31.33 -6.63
CA ASN A 304 0.93 31.67 -6.79
C ASN A 304 0.50 32.87 -5.92
N ARG A 305 1.14 33.11 -4.77
CA ARG A 305 0.90 34.32 -3.96
C ARG A 305 1.54 35.56 -4.58
N ALA A 306 2.73 35.42 -5.16
CA ALA A 306 3.43 36.52 -5.86
C ALA A 306 2.69 36.94 -7.14
N ALA A 307 2.14 35.97 -7.88
CA ALA A 307 1.34 36.22 -9.08
C ALA A 307 -0.03 36.89 -8.81
N ARG A 308 -0.56 36.77 -7.59
CA ARG A 308 -1.83 37.43 -7.16
C ARG A 308 -1.64 38.83 -6.57
N ARG A 309 -0.40 39.31 -6.47
CA ARG A 309 -0.05 40.65 -5.93
C ARG A 309 0.48 41.60 -7.01
N ARG A 310 0.34 41.24 -8.29
CA ARG A 310 0.55 42.10 -9.46
C ARG A 310 -0.78 42.23 -10.18
#